data_AF-A0A7V3NYH6-F1
#
_entry.id   AF-A0A7V3NYH6-F1
#
_cell.length_a   1.000
_cell.length_b   1.000
_cell.length_c   1.000
_cell.angle_alpha   90.00
_cell.angle_beta   90.00
_cell.angle_gamma   90.00
#
_symmetry.space_group_name_H-M   'P 1'
#
loop_
_entity.id
_entity.type
_entity.pdbx_description
1 polymer ?
#
loop_
_entity_poly.entity_id
_entity_poly.type
_entity_poly.pdbx_seq_one_letter_code
_entity_poly.pdbx_strand_id
1 'polypeptide(L)'
;MARGFCICVEMAGDSLFFPLLFDLGLREFSVTPIAILKIKEVASRITEEEACKIARKALDRDSSGEIMELLEAFSFINQNNH
;
A
#
# COMPACT_ATOMS: atom_id res chain seq x y z
N MET A 1 0.72 23.48 3.15
CA MET A 1 1.90 23.12 2.32
C MET A 1 1.94 21.61 2.21
N ALA A 2 1.42 21.03 1.13
CA ALA A 2 1.55 19.59 0.91
C ALA A 2 3.00 19.31 0.52
N ARG A 3 3.76 18.66 1.41
CA ARG A 3 5.08 18.13 1.07
C ARG A 3 4.85 16.98 0.10
N GLY A 4 5.15 17.19 -1.18
CA GLY A 4 5.10 16.13 -2.18
C GLY A 4 6.18 15.10 -1.86
N PHE A 5 5.78 13.88 -1.51
CA PHE A 5 6.69 12.74 -1.45
C PHE A 5 6.79 12.15 -2.86
N CYS A 6 8.01 11.87 -3.32
CA CYS A 6 8.25 11.22 -4.60
C CYS A 6 8.37 9.71 -4.35
N ILE A 7 7.56 8.92 -5.05
CA ILE A 7 7.61 7.47 -5.00
C ILE A 7 8.22 6.94 -6.29
N CYS A 8 9.07 5.91 -6.20
CA CYS A 8 9.54 5.20 -7.38
C CYS A 8 8.39 4.49 -8.08
N VAL A 9 8.36 4.57 -9.41
CA VAL A 9 7.26 4.04 -10.24
C VAL A 9 7.04 2.53 -10.03
N GLU A 10 8.10 1.80 -9.71
CA GLU A 10 8.06 0.36 -9.44
C GLU A 10 7.24 0.06 -8.17
N MET A 11 7.42 0.88 -7.13
CA MET A 11 6.74 0.77 -5.85
C MET A 11 5.30 1.32 -5.92
N ALA A 12 5.04 2.30 -6.80
CA ALA A 12 3.69 2.79 -7.08
C ALA A 12 2.85 1.77 -7.88
N GLY A 13 3.51 0.98 -8.73
CA GLY A 13 2.88 -0.05 -9.56
C GLY A 13 2.62 -1.36 -8.82
N ASP A 14 3.24 -1.56 -7.67
CA ASP A 14 3.04 -2.75 -6.84
C ASP A 14 1.87 -2.54 -5.87
N SER A 15 0.85 -3.38 -6.03
CA SER A 15 -0.37 -3.36 -5.22
C SER A 15 -0.12 -3.62 -3.73
N LEU A 16 1.03 -4.21 -3.36
CA LEU A 16 1.44 -4.41 -1.97
C LEU A 16 1.62 -3.10 -1.21
N PHE A 17 2.08 -2.04 -1.88
CA PHE A 17 2.33 -0.75 -1.23
C PHE A 17 1.10 0.16 -1.22
N PHE A 18 0.04 -0.18 -1.96
CA PHE A 18 -1.18 0.61 -2.03
C PHE A 18 -1.75 0.99 -0.64
N PRO A 19 -1.86 0.09 0.35
CA PRO A 19 -2.36 0.41 1.68
C PRO A 19 -1.60 1.54 2.38
N LEU A 20 -0.27 1.50 2.30
CA LEU A 20 0.60 2.51 2.89
C LEU A 20 0.42 3.86 2.20
N LEU A 21 0.43 3.84 0.88
CA LEU A 21 0.35 5.06 0.07
C LEU A 21 -1.02 5.72 0.20
N PHE A 22 -2.08 4.91 0.30
CA PHE A 22 -3.44 5.37 0.50
C PHE A 22 -3.60 6.09 1.86
N ASP A 23 -3.05 5.54 2.96
CA ASP A 23 -3.08 6.20 4.28
C ASP A 23 -2.23 7.47 4.33
N LEU A 24 -1.08 7.47 3.63
CA LEU A 24 -0.22 8.65 3.48
C LEU A 24 -0.86 9.78 2.64
N GLY A 25 -2.07 9.56 2.10
CA GLY A 25 -2.81 10.58 1.37
C GLY A 25 -2.56 10.59 -0.14
N LEU A 26 -1.85 9.60 -0.69
CA LEU A 26 -1.81 9.46 -2.15
C LEU A 26 -3.19 9.05 -2.65
N ARG A 27 -3.68 9.80 -3.64
CA ARG A 27 -4.95 9.55 -4.34
C ARG A 27 -4.75 9.32 -5.83
N GLU A 28 -3.56 9.61 -6.34
CA GLU A 28 -3.21 9.52 -7.75
C GLU A 28 -1.97 8.62 -7.89
N PHE A 29 -2.06 7.63 -8.76
CA PHE A 29 -1.01 6.65 -9.03
C PHE A 29 -0.71 6.65 -10.53
N SER A 30 0.54 6.89 -10.91
CA SER A 30 1.00 6.76 -12.30
C SER A 30 1.56 5.38 -12.52
N VAL A 31 0.74 4.46 -13.04
CA VAL A 31 1.09 3.05 -13.21
C VAL A 31 0.70 2.51 -14.58
N THR A 32 1.23 1.35 -14.95
CA THR A 32 0.88 0.69 -16.20
C THR A 32 -0.58 0.21 -16.19
N PRO A 33 -1.26 0.09 -17.36
CA PRO A 33 -2.66 -0.34 -17.42
C PRO A 33 -2.95 -1.69 -16.73
N ILE A 34 -1.98 -2.61 -16.77
CA ILE A 34 -2.06 -3.91 -16.10
C ILE A 34 -2.06 -3.77 -14.56
N ALA A 35 -1.33 -2.80 -14.02
CA ALA A 35 -1.29 -2.54 -12.59
C ALA A 35 -2.57 -1.86 -12.08
N ILE A 36 -3.27 -1.09 -12.92
CA ILE A 36 -4.53 -0.42 -12.55
C ILE A 36 -5.56 -1.42 -12.01
N LEU A 37 -5.72 -2.58 -12.66
CA LEU A 37 -6.69 -3.59 -12.24
C LEU A 37 -6.33 -4.19 -10.87
N LYS A 38 -5.04 -4.51 -10.66
CA LYS A 38 -4.54 -5.06 -9.38
C LYS A 38 -4.72 -4.07 -8.23
N ILE A 39 -4.38 -2.79 -8.48
CA ILE A 39 -4.54 -1.73 -7.49
C ILE A 39 -6.02 -1.52 -7.16
N LYS A 40 -6.90 -1.50 -8.16
CA LYS A 40 -8.36 -1.39 -7.94
C LYS A 40 -8.93 -2.56 -7.13
N GLU A 41 -8.44 -3.78 -7.36
CA GLU A 41 -8.86 -4.96 -6.60
C GLU A 41 -8.49 -4.80 -5.12
N VAL A 42 -7.24 -4.40 -4.83
CA VAL A 42 -6.80 -4.17 -3.45
C VAL A 42 -7.58 -3.00 -2.82
N ALA A 43 -7.77 -1.90 -3.55
CA ALA A 43 -8.54 -0.75 -3.10
C ALA A 43 -9.98 -1.12 -2.75
N SER A 44 -10.59 -2.07 -3.46
CA SER A 44 -11.94 -2.54 -3.15
C SER A 44 -12.02 -3.42 -1.91
N ARG A 45 -10.91 -4.00 -1.45
CA ARG A 45 -10.86 -4.97 -0.35
C ARG A 45 -10.26 -4.42 0.93
N ILE A 46 -9.71 -3.21 0.89
CA ILE A 46 -9.09 -2.58 2.05
C ILE A 46 -9.99 -1.50 2.63
N THR A 47 -10.10 -1.48 3.95
CA THR A 47 -10.76 -0.38 4.68
C THR A 47 -9.75 0.67 5.11
N GLU A 48 -10.21 1.90 5.33
CA GLU A 48 -9.37 2.99 5.85
C GLU A 48 -8.70 2.60 7.18
N GLU A 49 -9.41 1.87 8.05
CA GLU A 49 -8.88 1.43 9.34
C GLU A 49 -7.71 0.45 9.20
N GLU A 50 -7.82 -0.50 8.27
CA GLU A 50 -6.75 -1.47 8.00
C GLU A 50 -5.54 -0.78 7.35
N ALA A 51 -5.77 0.11 6.38
CA ALA A 51 -4.71 0.93 5.78
C ALA A 51 -3.95 1.73 6.87
N CYS A 52 -4.67 2.37 7.79
CA CYS A 52 -4.07 3.13 8.88
C CYS A 52 -3.27 2.26 9.85
N LYS A 53 -3.76 1.05 10.19
CA LYS A 53 -3.02 0.11 11.04
C LYS A 53 -1.69 -0.31 10.40
N ILE A 54 -1.70 -0.61 9.10
CA ILE A 54 -0.50 -1.03 8.37
C ILE A 54 0.49 0.11 8.30
N ALA A 55 0.04 1.32 7.96
CA ALA A 55 0.87 2.51 7.89
C ALA A 55 1.55 2.82 9.22
N ARG A 56 0.81 2.79 10.33
CA ARG A 56 1.39 2.97 11.66
C ARG A 56 2.44 1.93 11.99
N LYS A 57 2.18 0.65 11.69
CA LYS A 57 3.17 -0.42 11.95
C LYS A 57 4.40 -0.30 11.06
N ALA A 58 4.24 0.11 9.80
CA ALA A 58 5.36 0.30 8.89
C ALA A 58 6.24 1.50 9.29
N LEU A 59 5.63 2.59 9.79
CA LEU A 59 6.35 3.75 10.32
C LEU A 59 7.11 3.44 11.62
N ASP A 60 6.76 2.36 12.32
CA ASP A 60 7.40 1.87 13.54
C ASP A 60 8.54 0.86 13.24
N ARG A 61 8.90 0.64 11.97
CA ARG A 61 10.00 -0.25 11.58
C ARG A 61 11.23 0.53 11.16
N ASP A 62 12.39 0.05 11.59
CA ASP A 62 13.69 0.67 11.28
C ASP A 62 14.28 0.16 9.96
N SER A 63 13.80 -0.95 9.42
CA SER A 63 14.33 -1.57 8.20
C SER A 63 13.29 -1.79 7.11
N SER A 64 13.70 -1.60 5.85
CA SER A 64 12.86 -1.88 4.67
C SER A 64 12.42 -3.35 4.57
N GLY A 65 13.25 -4.29 5.05
CA GLY A 65 12.90 -5.71 5.09
C GLY A 65 11.69 -6.00 5.99
N GLU A 66 11.65 -5.40 7.19
CA GLU A 66 10.54 -5.57 8.12
C GLU A 66 9.23 -4.96 7.58
N ILE A 67 9.34 -3.86 6.83
CA ILE A 67 8.20 -3.25 6.14
C ILE A 67 7.69 -4.21 5.05
N MET A 68 8.59 -4.83 4.29
CA MET A 68 8.21 -5.77 3.23
C MET A 68 7.52 -7.01 3.79
N GLU A 69 8.07 -7.62 4.84
CA GLU A 69 7.44 -8.76 5.53
C GLU A 69 6.05 -8.42 6.06
N LEU A 70 5.89 -7.21 6.61
CA LEU A 70 4.61 -6.71 7.10
C LEU A 70 3.57 -6.56 5.99
N LEU A 71 3.97 -6.02 4.83
CA LEU A 71 3.11 -5.85 3.66
C LEU A 71 2.70 -7.20 3.06
N GLU A 72 3.63 -8.14 2.95
CA GLU A 72 3.35 -9.49 2.47
C GLU A 72 2.37 -10.21 3.40
N ALA A 73 2.60 -10.16 4.72
CA ALA A 73 1.70 -10.74 5.71
C ALA A 73 0.28 -10.18 5.61
N PHE A 74 0.13 -8.87 5.36
CA PHE A 74 -1.18 -8.26 5.15
C PHE A 74 -1.86 -8.74 3.86
N SER A 75 -1.11 -8.85 2.76
CA SER A 75 -1.62 -9.34 1.48
C SER A 75 -2.22 -10.75 1.60
N PHE A 76 -1.59 -11.63 2.38
CA PHE A 76 -2.11 -12.98 2.68
C PHE A 76 -3.40 -12.96 3.50
N ILE A 77 -3.50 -12.08 4.50
CA ILE A 77 -4.69 -11.97 5.35
C ILE A 77 -5.89 -11.50 4.49
N ASN A 78 -5.68 -10.53 3.61
CA ASN A 78 -6.77 -9.96 2.82
C ASN A 78 -7.23 -10.85 1.65
N GLN A 79 -6.46 -11.90 1.31
CA GLN A 79 -6.91 -12.96 0.40
C GLN A 79 -7.77 -14.05 1.08
N ASN A 80 -7.78 -14.14 2.41
CA ASN A 80 -8.49 -15.18 3.17
C ASN A 80 -9.79 -14.71 3.86
N ASN A 81 -10.16 -13.44 3.75
CA ASN A 81 -11.36 -12.87 4.37
C ASN A 81 -12.60 -13.03 3.45
N HIS A 82 -12.95 -14.28 3.13
CA HIS A 82 -14.17 -14.64 2.40
C HIS A 82 -15.31 -15.05 3.36
#